data_AF-A0A6C0DV93-F1
#
_entry.id   AF-A0A6C0DV93-F1
#
_cell.length_a   1.000
_cell.length_b   1.000
_cell.length_c   1.000
_cell.angle_alpha   90.00
_cell.angle_beta   90.00
_cell.angle_gamma   90.00
#
_symmetry.space_group_name_H-M   'P 1'
#
loop_
_entity.id
_entity.type
_entity.pdbx_description
1 polymer ?
#
loop_
_entity_poly.entity_id
_entity_poly.type
_entity_poly.pdbx_seq_one_letter_code
_entity_poly.pdbx_strand_id
1 'polypeptide(L)'
;MGSVMSYYLHSASLQSAIDYMTSYDSIGYYDNDATTDTDVNANANANANDTYYKLFIYVHDTPGMDSIKELYKTNALKHNSVVDGYLNACANADEDVCYDSGFDLLCPEDNVWSKDLPVYMLDFNISCSMTYNNKLVGYYLYLRSSTPIRTPLRLANNVGIIDSGYRGTIKAPFDYNILYSTCETFEFVKTNRYVQLTPPNIGYPMKVFIVDDLSMLGKKNNRNENGFGSSGN
;
A
#
# COMPACT_ATOMS: atom_id res chain seq x y z
N MET A 1 38.03 -5.01 22.06
CA MET A 1 37.68 -3.67 21.56
C MET A 1 36.29 -3.73 20.98
N GLY A 2 35.36 -2.90 21.47
CA GLY A 2 33.97 -2.90 21.03
C GLY A 2 33.08 -2.23 22.07
N SER A 3 33.16 -0.90 22.18
CA SER A 3 32.23 -0.09 22.97
C SER A 3 30.98 0.18 22.15
N VAL A 4 29.83 -0.29 22.63
CA VAL A 4 28.52 0.11 22.09
C VAL A 4 28.14 1.43 22.74
N MET A 5 28.36 2.54 22.01
CA MET A 5 27.90 3.87 22.41
C MET A 5 26.40 3.98 22.10
N SER A 6 25.57 3.92 23.15
CA SER A 6 24.16 4.27 23.08
C SER A 6 24.03 5.78 23.24
N TYR A 7 23.61 6.50 22.20
CA TYR A 7 23.29 7.92 22.27
C TYR A 7 21.79 8.10 22.43
N TYR A 8 21.29 8.09 23.67
CA TYR A 8 19.99 8.67 24.00
C TYR A 8 20.20 10.11 24.47
N LEU A 9 19.98 11.08 23.59
CA LEU A 9 19.82 12.48 23.97
C LEU A 9 18.44 12.65 24.63
N HIS A 10 18.41 12.66 25.96
CA HIS A 10 17.21 12.97 26.74
C HIS A 10 16.92 14.48 26.68
N SER A 11 15.89 14.88 25.93
CA SER A 11 15.30 16.21 26.08
C SER A 11 14.09 16.15 27.00
N ALA A 12 13.92 17.18 27.85
CA ALA A 12 12.79 17.27 28.79
C ALA A 12 11.41 17.21 28.08
N SER A 13 11.35 17.63 26.81
CA SER A 13 10.13 17.57 25.99
C SER A 13 9.74 16.14 25.58
N LEU A 14 10.72 15.25 25.40
CA LEU A 14 10.48 13.84 25.07
C LEU A 14 9.94 13.09 26.29
N GLN A 15 10.48 13.36 27.48
CA GLN A 15 9.97 12.77 28.71
C GLN A 15 8.53 13.20 29.00
N SER A 16 8.20 14.48 28.83
CA SER A 16 6.82 14.96 28.99
C SER A 16 5.83 14.34 28.00
N ALA A 17 6.28 13.99 26.78
CA ALA A 17 5.44 13.31 25.80
C ALA A 17 5.22 11.84 26.16
N ILE A 18 6.25 11.15 26.68
CA ILE A 18 6.17 9.78 27.19
C ILE A 18 5.24 9.71 28.41
N ASP A 19 5.34 10.68 29.33
CA ASP A 19 4.49 10.76 30.52
C ASP A 19 3.02 11.05 30.15
N TYR A 20 2.78 11.88 29.11
CA TYR A 20 1.43 12.11 28.57
C TYR A 20 0.85 10.84 27.94
N MET A 21 1.61 10.13 27.11
CA MET A 21 1.16 8.89 26.46
C MET A 21 0.86 7.78 27.46
N THR A 22 1.69 7.62 28.50
CA THR A 22 1.49 6.61 29.54
C THR A 22 0.35 6.95 30.50
N SER A 23 -0.07 8.21 30.60
CA SER A 23 -1.23 8.61 31.40
C SER A 23 -2.58 8.27 30.77
N TYR A 24 -2.63 8.06 29.44
CA TYR A 24 -3.87 7.83 28.69
C TYR A 24 -4.27 6.33 28.62
N ASP A 25 -3.35 5.42 28.97
CA ASP A 25 -3.53 3.96 28.89
C ASP A 25 -4.39 3.37 30.04
N SER A 26 -5.20 4.18 30.75
CA SER A 26 -6.04 3.72 31.86
C SER A 26 -7.56 3.89 31.68
N ILE A 27 -8.05 4.16 30.46
CA ILE A 27 -9.50 4.21 30.19
C ILE A 27 -9.90 2.97 29.41
N GLY A 28 -10.40 1.96 30.14
CA GLY A 28 -11.02 0.77 29.59
C GLY A 28 -12.32 1.12 28.85
N TYR A 29 -12.36 0.83 27.55
CA TYR A 29 -13.58 0.90 26.76
C TYR A 29 -14.27 -0.48 26.81
N TYR A 30 -15.36 -0.56 27.56
CA TYR A 30 -16.31 -1.67 27.46
C TYR A 30 -17.20 -1.42 26.24
N ASP A 31 -17.26 -2.37 25.31
CA ASP A 31 -18.29 -2.38 24.28
C ASP A 31 -19.08 -3.69 24.39
N ASN A 32 -20.31 -3.56 24.87
CA ASN A 32 -21.35 -4.58 24.82
C ASN A 32 -22.37 -4.07 23.79
N ASP A 33 -22.56 -4.77 22.67
CA ASP A 33 -23.92 -5.17 22.32
C ASP A 33 -23.96 -6.33 21.33
N ALA A 34 -24.93 -7.20 21.56
CA ALA A 34 -25.25 -8.36 20.75
C ALA A 34 -26.68 -8.20 20.25
N THR A 35 -26.91 -8.25 18.94
CA THR A 35 -28.22 -8.64 18.39
C THR A 35 -28.09 -9.37 17.06
N THR A 36 -28.69 -10.54 17.03
CA THR A 36 -28.98 -11.41 15.89
C THR A 36 -30.15 -10.88 15.06
N ASP A 37 -30.14 -11.05 13.74
CA ASP A 37 -31.34 -11.50 13.02
C ASP A 37 -30.98 -12.24 11.70
N THR A 38 -31.80 -13.24 11.38
CA THR A 38 -31.65 -14.23 10.30
C THR A 38 -32.60 -13.94 9.13
N ASP A 39 -32.56 -14.80 8.10
CA ASP A 39 -33.56 -15.05 7.02
C ASP A 39 -33.43 -14.21 5.71
N VAL A 40 -33.49 -14.72 4.44
CA VAL A 40 -33.75 -16.04 3.81
C VAL A 40 -33.09 -16.11 2.41
N ASN A 41 -32.56 -17.29 2.08
CA ASN A 41 -32.33 -17.98 0.79
C ASN A 41 -32.70 -17.36 -0.60
N ALA A 42 -31.76 -17.43 -1.56
CA ALA A 42 -32.05 -17.54 -3.01
C ALA A 42 -30.91 -18.23 -3.82
N ASN A 43 -31.17 -19.49 -4.17
CA ASN A 43 -30.70 -20.32 -5.31
C ASN A 43 -29.39 -20.03 -6.09
N ALA A 44 -28.47 -20.99 -5.91
CA ALA A 44 -27.75 -21.81 -6.90
C ALA A 44 -26.83 -21.16 -7.97
N ASN A 45 -25.54 -21.53 -7.85
CA ASN A 45 -24.38 -21.39 -8.76
C ASN A 45 -23.56 -20.08 -8.75
N ALA A 46 -23.15 -19.58 -7.56
CA ALA A 46 -22.20 -18.45 -7.48
C ALA A 46 -21.19 -18.46 -6.30
N ASN A 47 -21.13 -19.52 -5.47
CA ASN A 47 -20.48 -19.44 -4.15
C ASN A 47 -19.11 -20.13 -4.09
N ALA A 48 -18.14 -19.61 -4.81
CA ALA A 48 -16.78 -19.61 -4.29
C ALA A 48 -16.49 -18.16 -3.90
N ASN A 49 -16.73 -17.82 -2.62
CA ASN A 49 -16.21 -16.56 -2.10
C ASN A 49 -14.69 -16.65 -2.17
N ASP A 50 -14.07 -15.76 -2.95
CA ASP A 50 -12.62 -15.64 -2.99
C ASP A 50 -12.13 -15.38 -1.56
N THR A 51 -11.24 -16.21 -1.05
CA THR A 51 -10.58 -16.03 0.26
C THR A 51 -9.42 -15.02 0.17
N TYR A 52 -9.31 -14.30 -0.94
CA TYR A 52 -8.20 -13.41 -1.26
C TYR A 52 -8.69 -12.20 -2.06
N TYR A 53 -7.94 -11.10 -1.95
CA TYR A 53 -8.15 -9.90 -2.74
C TYR A 53 -7.55 -10.03 -4.14
N LYS A 54 -8.13 -9.38 -5.14
CA LYS A 54 -7.57 -9.31 -6.51
C LYS A 54 -7.20 -7.86 -6.81
N LEU A 55 -5.91 -7.58 -6.98
CA LEU A 55 -5.39 -6.30 -7.42
C LEU A 55 -5.14 -6.34 -8.92
N PHE A 56 -5.81 -5.47 -9.67
CA PHE A 56 -5.59 -5.28 -11.10
C PHE A 56 -4.75 -4.03 -11.30
N ILE A 57 -3.71 -4.12 -12.13
CA ILE A 57 -2.79 -3.03 -12.43
C ILE A 57 -2.72 -2.86 -13.94
N TYR A 58 -3.10 -1.68 -14.43
CA TYR A 58 -2.82 -1.23 -15.78
C TYR A 58 -1.58 -0.34 -15.74
N VAL A 59 -0.57 -0.68 -16.54
CA VAL A 59 0.64 0.13 -16.71
C VAL A 59 0.45 0.98 -17.95
N HIS A 60 0.55 2.30 -17.80
CA HIS A 60 0.34 3.24 -18.91
C HIS A 60 1.48 3.15 -19.92
N ASP A 61 1.17 3.29 -21.21
CA ASP A 61 2.12 3.21 -22.31
C ASP A 61 2.87 4.56 -22.51
N THR A 62 3.58 5.02 -21.47
CA THR A 62 4.46 6.19 -21.52
C THR A 62 5.92 5.78 -21.79
N PRO A 63 6.77 6.68 -22.32
CA PRO A 63 8.16 6.34 -22.63
C PRO A 63 8.89 5.68 -21.45
N GLY A 64 9.51 4.52 -21.69
CA GLY A 64 10.28 3.78 -20.69
C GLY A 64 9.49 2.79 -19.82
N MET A 65 8.16 2.76 -19.92
CA MET A 65 7.30 1.87 -19.12
C MET A 65 7.26 0.42 -19.61
N ASP A 66 7.62 0.13 -20.87
CA ASP A 66 7.61 -1.26 -21.40
C ASP A 66 8.41 -2.22 -20.51
N SER A 67 9.64 -1.82 -20.16
CA SER A 67 10.52 -2.58 -19.27
C SER A 67 9.93 -2.79 -17.87
N ILE A 68 9.19 -1.80 -17.36
CA ILE A 68 8.55 -1.85 -16.05
C ILE A 68 7.30 -2.73 -16.09
N LYS A 69 6.54 -2.72 -17.20
CA LYS A 69 5.37 -3.59 -17.41
C LYS A 69 5.78 -5.06 -17.35
N GLU A 70 6.87 -5.43 -18.01
CA GLU A 70 7.42 -6.80 -17.94
C GLU A 70 7.93 -7.17 -16.54
N LEU A 71 8.54 -6.21 -15.83
CA LEU A 71 8.96 -6.42 -14.45
C LEU A 71 7.76 -6.59 -13.51
N TYR A 72 6.68 -5.83 -13.69
CA TYR A 72 5.42 -6.00 -12.96
C TYR A 72 4.79 -7.36 -13.23
N LYS A 73 4.76 -7.84 -14.49
CA LYS A 73 4.28 -9.19 -14.82
C LYS A 73 5.09 -10.25 -14.09
N THR A 74 6.41 -10.13 -14.10
CA THR A 74 7.32 -11.04 -13.41
C THR A 74 7.11 -11.04 -11.90
N ASN A 75 6.96 -9.86 -11.29
CA ASN A 75 6.73 -9.72 -9.86
C ASN A 75 5.35 -10.25 -9.45
N ALA A 76 4.31 -9.99 -10.25
CA ALA A 76 2.97 -10.52 -10.02
C ALA A 76 2.92 -12.05 -10.07
N LEU A 77 3.62 -12.68 -11.01
CA LEU A 77 3.74 -14.14 -11.08
C LEU A 77 4.40 -14.72 -9.83
N LYS A 78 5.51 -14.13 -9.37
CA LYS A 78 6.21 -14.56 -8.15
C LYS A 78 5.32 -14.38 -6.91
N HIS A 79 4.69 -13.22 -6.77
CA HIS A 79 3.77 -12.91 -5.68
C HIS A 79 2.61 -13.90 -5.63
N ASN A 80 1.97 -14.13 -6.77
CA ASN A 80 0.84 -15.06 -6.87
C ASN A 80 1.24 -16.50 -6.57
N SER A 81 2.44 -16.93 -6.96
CA SER A 81 2.95 -18.27 -6.61
C SER A 81 3.08 -18.47 -5.10
N VAL A 82 3.48 -17.44 -4.35
CA VAL A 82 3.54 -17.49 -2.87
C VAL A 82 2.13 -17.57 -2.30
N VAL A 83 1.21 -16.76 -2.80
CA VAL A 83 -0.21 -16.79 -2.39
C VAL A 83 -0.85 -18.14 -2.70
N ASP A 84 -0.57 -18.74 -3.86
CA ASP A 84 -1.05 -20.08 -4.22
C ASP A 84 -0.52 -21.14 -3.27
N GLY A 85 0.77 -21.07 -2.91
CA GLY A 85 1.36 -21.93 -1.88
C GLY A 85 0.64 -21.81 -0.55
N TYR A 86 0.40 -20.58 -0.09
CA TYR A 86 -0.34 -20.30 1.16
C TYR A 86 -1.77 -20.85 1.12
N LEU A 87 -2.53 -20.55 0.06
CA LEU A 87 -3.93 -21.01 -0.06
C LEU A 87 -4.04 -22.53 -0.10
N ASN A 88 -3.11 -23.21 -0.78
CA ASN A 88 -3.05 -24.66 -0.82
C ASN A 88 -2.72 -25.24 0.56
N ALA A 89 -1.76 -24.66 1.29
CA ALA A 89 -1.41 -25.10 2.63
C ALA A 89 -2.57 -24.90 3.63
N CYS A 90 -3.27 -23.76 3.58
CA CYS A 90 -4.48 -23.55 4.39
C CYS A 90 -5.57 -24.60 4.12
N ALA A 91 -5.75 -25.00 2.85
CA ALA A 91 -6.72 -26.05 2.50
C ALA A 91 -6.31 -27.44 3.03
N ASN A 92 -5.02 -27.67 3.29
CA ASN A 92 -4.48 -28.92 3.82
C ASN A 92 -4.16 -28.86 5.33
N ALA A 93 -4.57 -27.79 6.02
CA ALA A 93 -4.27 -27.54 7.44
C ALA A 93 -2.77 -27.58 7.78
N ASP A 94 -1.93 -27.11 6.85
CA ASP A 94 -0.51 -26.88 7.08
C ASP A 94 -0.31 -25.47 7.66
N GLU A 95 0.34 -25.38 8.81
CA GLU A 95 0.45 -24.15 9.61
C GLU A 95 1.73 -23.34 9.32
N ASP A 96 2.71 -23.88 8.60
CA ASP A 96 4.02 -23.24 8.37
C ASP A 96 4.13 -22.54 7.01
N VAL A 97 3.13 -21.72 6.67
CA VAL A 97 3.12 -20.92 5.43
C VAL A 97 2.80 -19.46 5.68
N CYS A 98 3.46 -18.59 4.93
CA CYS A 98 3.27 -17.14 4.98
C CYS A 98 3.06 -16.56 3.58
N TYR A 99 2.48 -15.37 3.52
CA TYR A 99 2.32 -14.59 2.30
C TYR A 99 2.69 -13.12 2.56
N ASP A 100 3.01 -12.40 1.49
CA ASP A 100 3.24 -10.96 1.56
C ASP A 100 1.91 -10.20 1.56
N SER A 101 1.66 -9.40 2.60
CA SER A 101 0.43 -8.59 2.72
C SER A 101 0.38 -7.39 1.76
N GLY A 102 1.45 -7.11 1.02
CA GLY A 102 1.52 -5.97 0.11
C GLY A 102 2.24 -6.30 -1.19
N PHE A 103 2.00 -5.48 -2.20
CA PHE A 103 2.67 -5.56 -3.50
C PHE A 103 3.45 -4.29 -3.79
N ASP A 104 4.77 -4.44 -3.92
CA ASP A 104 5.68 -3.32 -4.10
C ASP A 104 5.47 -2.59 -5.44
N LEU A 105 5.51 -1.26 -5.40
CA LEU A 105 5.48 -0.42 -6.60
C LEU A 105 6.90 -0.07 -7.07
N LEU A 106 7.10 -0.12 -8.37
CA LEU A 106 8.37 0.15 -9.06
C LEU A 106 8.45 1.62 -9.45
N CYS A 107 9.50 2.30 -9.02
CA CYS A 107 9.81 3.65 -9.51
C CYS A 107 10.00 3.62 -11.04
N PRO A 108 9.26 4.43 -11.81
CA PRO A 108 9.22 4.29 -13.28
C PRO A 108 10.49 4.77 -13.98
N GLU A 109 11.18 5.74 -13.39
CA GLU A 109 12.34 6.40 -13.98
C GLU A 109 13.30 6.94 -12.92
N ASP A 110 14.52 7.25 -13.34
CA ASP A 110 15.47 7.99 -12.51
C ASP A 110 15.01 9.45 -12.41
N ASN A 111 15.01 10.01 -11.21
CA ASN A 111 14.65 11.41 -11.00
C ASN A 111 15.43 12.00 -9.82
N VAL A 112 15.67 13.31 -9.84
CA VAL A 112 16.33 14.03 -8.75
C VAL A 112 15.34 15.03 -8.17
N TRP A 113 14.99 14.83 -6.91
CA TRP A 113 14.19 15.77 -6.15
C TRP A 113 15.09 16.70 -5.33
N SER A 114 14.85 18.01 -5.43
CA SER A 114 15.47 19.04 -4.58
C SER A 114 14.54 19.44 -3.43
N LYS A 115 15.11 19.65 -2.24
CA LYS A 115 14.41 20.15 -1.03
C LYS A 115 13.69 21.49 -1.21
N ASP A 116 14.00 22.24 -2.28
CA ASP A 116 13.30 23.48 -2.62
C ASP A 116 11.79 23.26 -2.86
N LEU A 117 11.42 22.03 -3.20
CA LEU A 117 10.03 21.58 -3.21
C LEU A 117 9.73 20.86 -1.89
N PRO A 118 8.75 21.34 -1.08
CA PRO A 118 8.47 20.75 0.23
C PRO A 118 7.93 19.31 0.13
N VAL A 119 7.28 18.98 -1.00
CA VAL A 119 6.75 17.66 -1.30
C VAL A 119 7.06 17.30 -2.75
N TYR A 120 7.54 16.09 -2.98
CA TYR A 120 7.71 15.51 -4.30
C TYR A 120 6.62 14.49 -4.59
N MET A 121 5.90 14.67 -5.71
CA MET A 121 4.88 13.75 -6.16
C MET A 121 5.49 12.72 -7.11
N LEU A 122 5.86 11.54 -6.61
CA LEU A 122 6.28 10.44 -7.48
C LEU A 122 5.04 9.83 -8.14
N ASP A 123 4.90 10.02 -9.45
CA ASP A 123 3.91 9.34 -10.28
C ASP A 123 4.43 7.95 -10.67
N PHE A 124 3.65 6.89 -10.43
CA PHE A 124 4.05 5.53 -10.80
C PHE A 124 3.65 5.15 -12.24
N ASN A 125 2.88 6.00 -12.92
CA ASN A 125 2.33 5.73 -14.25
C ASN A 125 1.56 4.40 -14.31
N ILE A 126 0.80 4.09 -13.25
CA ILE A 126 -0.08 2.91 -13.19
C ILE A 126 -1.46 3.31 -12.69
N SER A 127 -2.51 2.73 -13.25
CA SER A 127 -3.86 2.78 -12.69
C SER A 127 -4.21 1.42 -12.09
N CYS A 128 -4.96 1.41 -10.99
CA CYS A 128 -5.27 0.16 -10.31
C CYS A 128 -6.75 0.07 -9.93
N SER A 129 -7.19 -1.16 -9.64
CA SER A 129 -8.45 -1.43 -8.96
C SER A 129 -8.29 -2.69 -8.11
N MET A 130 -9.01 -2.77 -7.00
CA MET A 130 -9.01 -3.96 -6.16
C MET A 130 -10.43 -4.52 -6.02
N THR A 131 -10.56 -5.85 -6.06
CA THR A 131 -11.81 -6.53 -5.76
C THR A 131 -11.65 -7.56 -4.65
N TYR A 132 -12.75 -7.80 -3.94
CA TYR A 132 -12.93 -8.90 -2.99
C TYR A 132 -14.33 -9.46 -3.20
N ASN A 133 -14.47 -10.77 -3.41
CA ASN A 133 -15.75 -11.40 -3.77
C ASN A 133 -16.48 -10.66 -4.90
N ASN A 134 -15.73 -10.32 -5.96
CA ASN A 134 -16.19 -9.57 -7.14
C ASN A 134 -16.75 -8.15 -6.87
N LYS A 135 -16.56 -7.59 -5.67
CA LYS A 135 -16.93 -6.21 -5.32
C LYS A 135 -15.69 -5.33 -5.30
N LEU A 136 -15.80 -4.12 -5.87
CA LEU A 136 -14.74 -3.11 -5.78
C LEU A 136 -14.57 -2.66 -4.33
N VAL A 137 -13.32 -2.64 -3.86
CA VAL A 137 -12.97 -2.23 -2.50
C VAL A 137 -11.88 -1.16 -2.52
N GLY A 138 -11.87 -0.30 -1.50
CA GLY A 138 -10.75 0.62 -1.28
C GLY A 138 -9.53 -0.14 -0.77
N TYR A 139 -8.36 0.46 -0.89
CA TYR A 139 -7.09 -0.15 -0.49
C TYR A 139 -6.08 0.93 -0.10
N TYR A 140 -4.94 0.53 0.44
CA TYR A 140 -3.96 1.46 1.00
C TYR A 140 -2.66 1.46 0.22
N LEU A 141 -2.03 2.64 0.18
CA LEU A 141 -0.64 2.84 -0.20
C LEU A 141 0.18 3.08 1.06
N TYR A 142 1.10 2.17 1.35
CA TYR A 142 2.01 2.26 2.49
C TYR A 142 3.45 2.43 2.03
N LEU A 143 4.27 3.08 2.86
CA LEU A 143 5.72 2.92 2.77
C LEU A 143 6.10 1.45 2.94
N ARG A 144 7.15 1.02 2.25
CA ARG A 144 7.88 -0.18 2.64
C ARG A 144 8.65 0.12 3.91
N SER A 145 8.71 -0.84 4.84
CA SER A 145 9.43 -0.68 6.11
C SER A 145 10.90 -0.29 5.91
N SER A 146 11.52 -0.77 4.83
CA SER A 146 12.89 -0.43 4.47
C SER A 146 13.10 1.00 3.99
N THR A 147 12.06 1.67 3.51
CA THR A 147 12.18 3.00 2.88
C THR A 147 12.70 4.04 3.89
N PRO A 148 12.04 4.30 5.02
CA PRO A 148 12.54 5.28 6.00
C PRO A 148 13.84 4.84 6.69
N ILE A 149 14.23 3.56 6.60
CA ILE A 149 15.51 3.05 7.15
C ILE A 149 16.67 3.35 6.19
N ARG A 150 16.42 3.28 4.88
CA ARG A 150 17.46 3.39 3.83
C ARG A 150 17.47 4.74 3.14
N THR A 151 16.41 5.52 3.31
CA THR A 151 16.24 6.82 2.67
C THR A 151 15.67 7.81 3.68
N PRO A 152 15.88 9.12 3.48
CA PRO A 152 15.24 10.16 4.30
C PRO A 152 13.77 10.39 3.95
N LEU A 153 13.16 9.57 3.07
CA LEU A 153 11.80 9.79 2.58
C LEU A 153 10.75 9.42 3.62
N ARG A 154 9.72 10.26 3.73
CA ARG A 154 8.45 9.92 4.40
C ARG A 154 7.30 10.12 3.43
N LEU A 155 6.23 9.36 3.60
CA LEU A 155 5.00 9.53 2.84
C LEU A 155 4.20 10.66 3.50
N ALA A 156 4.10 11.81 2.84
CA ALA A 156 3.63 13.05 3.43
C ALA A 156 2.16 13.00 3.88
N ASN A 157 1.35 12.14 3.27
CA ASN A 157 -0.04 11.88 3.68
C ASN A 157 -0.17 10.70 4.67
N ASN A 158 0.94 10.22 5.25
CA ASN A 158 1.06 9.06 6.13
C ASN A 158 0.64 7.73 5.50
N VAL A 159 -0.65 7.58 5.17
CA VAL A 159 -1.24 6.42 4.51
C VAL A 159 -2.05 6.93 3.33
N GLY A 160 -1.75 6.46 2.12
CA GLY A 160 -2.58 6.78 0.96
C GLY A 160 -3.84 5.95 0.97
N ILE A 161 -5.00 6.58 1.14
CA ILE A 161 -6.30 5.92 0.98
C ILE A 161 -6.68 5.98 -0.49
N ILE A 162 -6.82 4.81 -1.13
CA ILE A 162 -7.25 4.71 -2.52
C ILE A 162 -8.70 4.21 -2.55
N ASP A 163 -9.61 5.11 -2.91
CA ASP A 163 -11.03 4.79 -3.05
C ASP A 163 -11.28 3.68 -4.08
N SER A 164 -12.29 2.84 -3.83
CA SER A 164 -12.67 1.72 -4.71
C SER A 164 -12.97 2.13 -6.17
N GLY A 165 -13.39 3.38 -6.36
CA GLY A 165 -13.70 3.98 -7.66
C GLY A 165 -12.54 4.73 -8.32
N TYR A 166 -11.39 4.90 -7.66
CA TYR A 166 -10.29 5.65 -8.23
C TYR A 166 -9.65 4.90 -9.41
N ARG A 167 -9.48 5.56 -10.55
CA ARG A 167 -8.81 5.01 -11.76
C ARG A 167 -7.73 5.92 -12.33
N GLY A 168 -7.43 7.02 -11.63
CA GLY A 168 -6.27 7.85 -11.93
C GLY A 168 -4.97 7.09 -11.67
N THR A 169 -3.86 7.73 -12.03
CA THR A 169 -2.54 7.15 -11.77
C THR A 169 -2.21 7.17 -10.28
N ILE A 170 -1.61 6.09 -9.78
CA ILE A 170 -1.16 6.00 -8.38
C ILE A 170 0.05 6.91 -8.21
N LYS A 171 0.01 7.77 -7.17
CA LYS A 171 1.09 8.69 -6.82
C LYS A 171 1.44 8.56 -5.34
N ALA A 172 2.72 8.75 -5.01
CA ALA A 172 3.18 8.88 -3.63
C ALA A 172 3.71 10.30 -3.38
N PRO A 173 3.08 11.09 -2.50
CA PRO A 173 3.65 12.35 -2.03
C PRO A 173 4.76 12.06 -1.02
N PHE A 174 6.01 12.37 -1.36
CA PHE A 174 7.13 12.25 -0.43
C PHE A 174 7.52 13.60 0.15
N ASP A 175 7.78 13.63 1.44
CA ASP A 175 8.53 14.71 2.09
C ASP A 175 9.89 14.20 2.61
N TYR A 176 10.71 15.13 3.06
CA TYR A 176 12.11 14.88 3.44
C TYR A 176 12.23 14.96 4.95
N ASN A 177 12.77 13.92 5.56
CA ASN A 177 13.14 13.97 6.96
C ASN A 177 14.56 14.54 7.12
N ILE A 178 14.62 15.84 7.38
CA ILE A 178 15.87 16.59 7.58
C ILE A 178 16.70 16.12 8.79
N LEU A 179 16.11 15.35 9.71
CA LEU A 179 16.84 14.83 10.88
C LEU A 179 17.80 13.69 10.49
N TYR A 180 17.56 13.02 9.36
CA TYR A 180 18.35 11.86 8.94
C TYR A 180 19.33 12.15 7.81
N SER A 181 19.28 13.36 7.21
CA SER A 181 20.18 13.71 6.11
C SER A 181 20.33 15.22 5.95
N THR A 182 21.56 15.67 5.73
CA THR A 182 21.90 17.06 5.38
C THR A 182 21.93 17.28 3.87
N CYS A 183 21.69 16.23 3.07
CA CYS A 183 21.70 16.32 1.61
C CYS A 183 20.51 17.13 1.12
N GLU A 184 20.75 18.06 0.20
CA GLU A 184 19.71 18.95 -0.33
C GLU A 184 18.86 18.29 -1.43
N THR A 185 19.28 17.11 -1.89
CA THR A 185 18.61 16.36 -2.94
C THR A 185 18.43 14.91 -2.54
N PHE A 186 17.47 14.25 -3.21
CA PHE A 186 17.28 12.82 -3.19
C PHE A 186 17.16 12.27 -4.61
N GLU A 187 17.88 11.20 -4.91
CA GLU A 187 17.83 10.53 -6.20
C GLU A 187 16.86 9.34 -6.13
N PHE A 188 15.73 9.47 -6.80
CA PHE A 188 14.87 8.34 -7.10
C PHE A 188 15.54 7.51 -8.20
N VAL A 189 15.85 6.26 -7.90
CA VAL A 189 16.40 5.31 -8.88
C VAL A 189 15.27 4.46 -9.46
N LYS A 190 15.26 4.30 -10.79
CA LYS A 190 14.33 3.46 -11.54
C LYS A 190 14.33 2.04 -10.97
N THR A 191 13.16 1.41 -10.95
CA THR A 191 12.88 0.08 -10.39
C THR A 191 13.01 -0.07 -8.87
N ASN A 192 13.54 0.93 -8.15
CA ASN A 192 13.51 0.89 -6.69
C ASN A 192 12.07 0.88 -6.18
N ARG A 193 11.91 0.27 -5.00
CA ARG A 193 10.63 0.03 -4.36
C ARG A 193 10.57 0.84 -3.08
N TYR A 194 9.77 1.90 -3.09
CA TYR A 194 9.63 2.82 -1.94
C TYR A 194 8.31 2.59 -1.18
N VAL A 195 7.27 2.18 -1.89
CA VAL A 195 5.91 2.00 -1.37
C VAL A 195 5.33 0.69 -1.90
N GLN A 196 4.23 0.26 -1.29
CA GLN A 196 3.49 -0.95 -1.63
C GLN A 196 2.00 -0.70 -1.52
N LEU A 197 1.21 -1.38 -2.35
CA LEU A 197 -0.24 -1.43 -2.22
C LEU A 197 -0.64 -2.61 -1.34
N THR A 198 -1.56 -2.39 -0.41
CA THR A 198 -2.05 -3.42 0.51
C THR A 198 -3.58 -3.47 0.51
N PRO A 199 -4.20 -4.65 0.69
CA PRO A 199 -5.63 -4.75 0.83
C PRO A 199 -6.15 -4.06 2.10
N PRO A 200 -7.46 -3.75 2.18
CA PRO A 200 -8.05 -3.13 3.35
C PRO A 200 -8.00 -4.03 4.60
N ASN A 201 -7.93 -5.35 4.42
CA ASN A 201 -7.64 -6.31 5.49
C ASN A 201 -6.41 -7.15 5.12
N ILE A 202 -5.28 -6.84 5.75
CA ILE A 202 -3.98 -7.51 5.53
C ILE A 202 -3.92 -8.95 6.05
N GLY A 203 -4.95 -9.40 6.78
CA GLY A 203 -5.13 -10.78 7.22
C GLY A 203 -5.63 -11.73 6.14
N TYR A 204 -5.94 -11.21 4.94
CA TYR A 204 -6.18 -12.03 3.75
C TYR A 204 -5.13 -11.76 2.67
N PRO A 205 -4.72 -12.80 1.92
CA PRO A 205 -3.77 -12.64 0.83
C PRO A 205 -4.37 -11.85 -0.33
N MET A 206 -3.49 -11.36 -1.20
CA MET A 206 -3.86 -10.60 -2.40
C MET A 206 -3.15 -11.17 -3.61
N LYS A 207 -3.89 -11.53 -4.67
CA LYS A 207 -3.33 -11.84 -5.98
C LYS A 207 -3.29 -10.62 -6.88
N VAL A 208 -2.28 -10.54 -7.73
CA VAL A 208 -2.01 -9.39 -8.60
C VAL A 208 -2.12 -9.77 -10.07
N PHE A 209 -2.80 -8.94 -10.86
CA PHE A 209 -3.04 -9.16 -12.28
C PHE A 209 -2.64 -7.91 -13.06
N ILE A 210 -1.64 -8.06 -13.93
CA ILE A 210 -1.28 -6.98 -14.86
C ILE A 210 -2.19 -7.10 -16.07
N VAL A 211 -2.96 -6.05 -16.35
CA VAL A 211 -3.95 -6.02 -17.44
C VAL A 211 -3.44 -5.21 -18.63
N ASP A 212 -3.92 -5.56 -19.82
CA ASP A 212 -3.47 -4.92 -21.06
C ASP A 212 -4.26 -3.66 -21.41
N ASP A 213 -5.44 -3.45 -20.82
CA ASP A 213 -6.31 -2.31 -21.12
C ASP A 213 -6.94 -1.71 -19.86
N LEU A 214 -7.04 -0.37 -19.80
CA LEU A 214 -7.58 0.36 -18.67
C LEU A 214 -9.04 -0.02 -18.35
N SER A 215 -9.84 -0.40 -19.35
CA SER A 215 -11.23 -0.86 -19.18
C SER A 215 -11.35 -2.14 -18.36
N MET A 216 -10.27 -2.93 -18.26
CA MET A 216 -10.22 -4.14 -17.44
C MET A 216 -10.16 -3.85 -15.93
N LEU A 217 -9.94 -2.60 -15.52
CA LEU A 217 -10.04 -2.18 -14.12
C LEU A 217 -11.49 -2.02 -13.63
N GLY A 218 -12.48 -2.43 -14.43
CA GLY A 218 -13.91 -2.27 -14.15
C GLY A 218 -14.48 -0.93 -14.62
N LYS A 219 -15.82 -0.80 -14.57
CA LYS A 219 -16.54 0.33 -15.17
C LYS A 219 -16.02 1.68 -14.65
N LYS A 220 -15.67 2.57 -15.60
CA LYS A 220 -15.53 4.02 -15.41
C LYS A 220 -16.77 4.54 -14.67
N ASN A 221 -16.66 4.79 -13.36
CA ASN A 221 -17.59 5.72 -12.74
C ASN A 221 -17.11 7.13 -13.09
N ASN A 222 -18.03 8.10 -13.13
CA ASN A 222 -17.84 9.45 -13.67
C ASN A 222 -16.80 10.34 -12.94
N ARG A 223 -15.87 9.77 -12.16
CA ARG A 223 -14.72 10.46 -11.59
C ARG A 223 -13.55 10.38 -12.57
N ASN A 224 -13.62 11.22 -13.61
CA ASN A 224 -12.49 11.53 -14.47
C ASN A 224 -11.28 11.93 -13.62
N GLU A 225 -10.13 11.28 -13.85
CA GLU A 225 -8.72 11.76 -13.90
C GLU A 225 -8.17 12.80 -12.87
N ASN A 226 -8.99 13.34 -11.98
CA ASN A 226 -8.73 14.46 -11.07
C ASN A 226 -9.10 14.11 -9.62
N GLY A 227 -8.59 12.98 -9.12
CA GLY A 227 -8.78 12.60 -7.72
C GLY A 227 -7.62 13.01 -6.82
N PHE A 228 -7.51 14.31 -6.53
CA PHE A 228 -6.92 14.83 -5.29
C PHE A 228 -7.78 16.06 -4.89
N GLY A 229 -8.56 15.96 -3.81
CA GLY A 229 -9.29 17.10 -3.22
C GLY A 229 -10.76 17.34 -3.62
N SER A 230 -11.47 16.39 -4.24
CA SER A 230 -12.87 16.64 -4.71
C SER A 230 -13.99 16.35 -3.70
N SER A 231 -13.66 16.16 -2.42
CA SER A 231 -14.67 16.17 -1.36
C SER A 231 -14.11 16.73 -0.05
N GLY A 232 -14.32 18.03 0.15
CA GLY A 232 -14.38 18.65 1.48
C GLY A 232 -13.18 19.51 1.87
N ASN A 233 -13.33 20.83 1.63
CA ASN A 233 -12.55 22.00 2.09
C ASN A 233 -11.04 22.03 1.86
#